data_AF-A0A938GDD0-F1
#
_entry.id   AF-A0A938GDD0-F1
#
_cell.length_a   1.000
_cell.length_b   1.000
_cell.length_c   1.000
_cell.angle_alpha   90.00
_cell.angle_beta   90.00
_cell.angle_gamma   90.00
#
_symmetry.space_group_name_H-M   'P 1'
#
loop_
_entity.id
_entity.type
_entity.pdbx_description
1 polymer ?
#
loop_
_entity_poly.entity_id
_entity_poly.type
_entity_poly.pdbx_seq_one_letter_code
_entity_poly.pdbx_strand_id
1 'polypeptide(L)'
;MKKDMLDPAKLASLNQWLAEPMDEIVHTYAGKFVAVHEQRIVAIGDSYRDVYAGAENQGLDEIPFVMEVPTADELSSSLPTVF
;
A
#
# COMPACT_ATOMS: atom_id res chain seq x y z
N MET A 1 25.19 -11.02 0.92
CA MET A 1 24.09 -10.22 0.32
C MET A 1 22.94 -10.25 1.32
N LYS A 2 22.60 -9.12 1.95
CA LYS A 2 21.38 -9.03 2.77
C LYS A 2 20.24 -8.73 1.80
N LYS A 3 19.53 -9.78 1.39
CA LYS A 3 18.48 -9.76 0.37
C LYS A 3 17.14 -9.22 0.90
N ASP A 4 17.10 -8.81 2.16
CA ASP A 4 15.86 -8.57 2.91
C ASP A 4 15.71 -7.12 3.42
N MET A 5 16.59 -6.20 2.99
CA MET A 5 16.45 -4.78 3.31
C MET A 5 15.83 -4.08 2.10
N LEU A 6 14.55 -3.70 2.21
CA LEU A 6 13.96 -2.70 1.32
C LEU A 6 14.90 -1.48 1.27
N ASP A 7 15.29 -1.07 0.06
CA ASP A 7 16.16 0.07 -0.18
C ASP A 7 15.59 1.30 0.56
N PRO A 8 16.39 2.02 1.39
CA PRO A 8 15.95 3.22 2.09
C PRO A 8 15.29 4.26 1.19
N ALA A 9 15.76 4.42 -0.05
CA ALA A 9 15.16 5.33 -1.03
C ALA A 9 13.77 4.84 -1.47
N LYS A 10 13.58 3.52 -1.55
CA LYS A 10 12.31 2.89 -1.90
C LYS A 10 11.30 2.98 -0.75
N LEU A 11 11.76 2.85 0.49
CA LEU A 11 10.98 3.14 1.69
C LEU A 11 10.56 4.61 1.78
N ALA A 12 11.48 5.54 1.53
CA ALA A 12 11.15 6.98 1.51
C ALA A 12 10.14 7.31 0.40
N SER A 13 10.31 6.71 -0.77
CA SER A 13 9.41 6.84 -1.92
C SER A 13 8.02 6.27 -1.66
N LEU A 14 7.94 5.14 -0.93
CA LEU A 14 6.68 4.56 -0.46
C LEU A 14 6.02 5.46 0.59
N ASN A 15 6.79 5.97 1.56
CA ASN A 15 6.26 6.89 2.57
C ASN A 15 5.72 8.19 1.95
N GLN A 16 6.40 8.76 0.96
CA GLN A 16 5.93 9.94 0.26
C GLN A 16 4.65 9.63 -0.55
N TRP A 17 4.60 8.48 -1.20
CA TRP A 17 3.39 8.02 -1.87
C TRP A 17 2.25 7.68 -0.90
N LEU A 18 2.53 7.33 0.35
CA LEU A 18 1.48 7.19 1.37
C LEU A 18 1.03 8.55 1.94
N ALA A 19 1.81 9.62 1.76
CA ALA A 19 1.49 10.92 2.35
C ALA A 19 0.54 11.78 1.49
N GLU A 20 0.60 11.67 0.16
CA GLU A 20 -0.12 12.59 -0.75
C GLU A 20 -1.48 12.09 -1.28
N PRO A 21 -1.68 10.80 -1.64
CA PRO A 21 -2.92 10.26 -2.18
C PRO A 21 -3.73 9.40 -1.19
N MET A 22 -3.27 9.24 0.06
CA MET A 22 -3.92 8.30 1.00
C MET A 22 -5.36 8.69 1.32
N ASP A 23 -5.70 9.97 1.29
CA ASP A 23 -7.09 10.41 1.49
C ASP A 23 -8.00 9.95 0.33
N GLU A 24 -7.55 10.08 -0.92
CA GLU A 24 -8.31 9.61 -2.10
C GLU A 24 -8.40 8.07 -2.13
N ILE A 25 -7.33 7.39 -1.75
CA ILE A 25 -7.28 5.92 -1.67
C ILE A 25 -8.24 5.41 -0.59
N VAL A 26 -8.25 6.05 0.58
CA VAL A 26 -9.17 5.72 1.68
C VAL A 26 -10.62 5.96 1.27
N HIS A 27 -10.92 7.09 0.62
CA HIS A 27 -12.29 7.36 0.17
C HIS A 27 -12.77 6.40 -0.94
N THR A 28 -11.86 5.93 -1.80
CA THR A 28 -12.22 5.09 -2.96
C THR A 28 -12.20 3.59 -2.65
N TYR A 29 -11.28 3.16 -1.79
CA TYR A 29 -10.95 1.74 -1.58
C TYR A 29 -10.99 1.30 -0.13
N ALA A 30 -11.62 2.07 0.79
CA ALA A 30 -11.80 1.67 2.19
C ALA A 30 -12.25 0.20 2.33
N GLY A 31 -11.54 -0.55 3.18
CA GLY A 31 -11.80 -1.97 3.45
C GLY A 31 -11.39 -2.93 2.33
N LYS A 32 -10.76 -2.44 1.26
CA LYS A 32 -10.15 -3.27 0.20
C LYS A 32 -8.68 -3.48 0.49
N PHE A 33 -8.14 -4.54 -0.10
CA PHE A 33 -6.71 -4.75 -0.23
C PHE A 33 -6.22 -4.13 -1.53
N VAL A 34 -5.07 -3.47 -1.48
CA VAL A 34 -4.39 -2.91 -2.66
C VAL A 34 -2.95 -3.42 -2.72
N ALA A 35 -2.49 -3.76 -3.91
CA ALA A 35 -1.09 -4.03 -4.20
C ALA A 35 -0.46 -2.78 -4.80
N VAL A 36 0.64 -2.34 -4.22
CA VAL A 36 1.42 -1.18 -4.64
C VAL A 36 2.76 -1.65 -5.16
N HIS A 37 3.10 -1.23 -6.37
CA HIS A 37 4.41 -1.44 -6.98
C HIS A 37 4.84 -0.14 -7.65
N GLU A 38 6.07 0.31 -7.39
CA GLU A 38 6.61 1.58 -7.94
C GLU A 38 5.64 2.76 -7.84
N GLN A 39 5.05 2.97 -6.65
CA GLN A 39 4.13 4.09 -6.37
C GLN A 39 2.83 4.06 -7.21
N ARG A 40 2.41 2.87 -7.66
CA ARG A 40 1.15 2.67 -8.38
C ARG A 40 0.38 1.50 -7.80
N ILE A 41 -0.94 1.65 -7.74
CA ILE A 41 -1.84 0.53 -7.45
C ILE A 41 -1.89 -0.36 -8.68
N VAL A 42 -1.43 -1.60 -8.54
CA VAL A 42 -1.38 -2.59 -9.63
C VAL A 42 -2.49 -3.64 -9.50
N ALA A 43 -3.04 -3.85 -8.30
CA ALA A 43 -4.18 -4.73 -8.07
C ALA A 43 -5.03 -4.27 -6.87
N ILE A 44 -6.32 -4.58 -6.91
CA ILE A 44 -7.32 -4.24 -5.88
C ILE A 44 -8.24 -5.45 -5.68
N GLY A 45 -8.66 -5.71 -4.45
CA GLY A 45 -9.55 -6.83 -4.15
C GLY A 45 -10.01 -6.89 -2.70
N ASP A 46 -10.76 -7.93 -2.38
CA ASP A 46 -11.38 -8.13 -1.06
C ASP A 46 -10.53 -8.97 -0.10
N SER A 47 -9.43 -9.56 -0.60
CA SER A 47 -8.52 -10.35 0.23
C SER A 47 -7.07 -10.12 -0.15
N TYR A 48 -6.18 -10.16 0.85
CA TYR A 48 -4.74 -10.11 0.64
C TYR A 48 -4.28 -11.13 -0.41
N ARG A 49 -4.81 -12.36 -0.33
CA ARG A 49 -4.39 -13.48 -1.18
C ARG A 49 -4.70 -13.21 -2.65
N ASP A 50 -5.90 -12.73 -2.95
CA ASP A 50 -6.34 -12.52 -4.33
C ASP A 50 -5.59 -11.33 -4.94
N VAL A 51 -5.34 -10.30 -4.14
CA VAL A 51 -4.58 -9.11 -4.56
C VAL A 51 -3.10 -9.44 -4.79
N TYR A 52 -2.50 -10.21 -3.90
CA TYR A 52 -1.12 -10.68 -4.05
C TYR A 52 -0.97 -11.54 -5.31
N ALA A 53 -1.83 -12.54 -5.50
CA ALA A 53 -1.80 -13.40 -6.68
C ALA A 53 -2.07 -12.60 -7.97
N GLY A 54 -3.01 -11.65 -7.93
CA GLY A 54 -3.31 -10.75 -9.06
C GLY A 54 -2.13 -9.87 -9.45
N ALA A 55 -1.34 -9.41 -8.47
CA ALA A 55 -0.13 -8.62 -8.72
C ALA A 55 1.05 -9.49 -9.18
N GLU A 56 1.23 -10.69 -8.60
CA GLU A 56 2.29 -11.64 -8.99
C GLU A 56 2.14 -12.08 -10.46
N ASN A 57 0.90 -12.31 -10.92
CA ASN A 57 0.60 -12.67 -12.30
C ASN A 57 0.92 -11.56 -13.34
N GLN A 58 1.26 -10.34 -12.90
CA GLN A 58 1.66 -9.25 -13.79
C GLN A 58 3.14 -9.28 -14.16
N GLY A 59 3.91 -10.25 -13.65
CA GLY A 59 5.34 -10.40 -13.98
C GLY A 59 6.19 -9.27 -13.42
N LEU A 60 5.87 -8.80 -12.20
CA LEU A 60 6.63 -7.77 -11.51
C LEU A 60 8.03 -8.29 -11.16
N ASP A 61 9.05 -7.45 -11.37
CA ASP A 61 10.44 -7.78 -11.05
C ASP A 61 10.69 -7.88 -9.53
N GLU A 62 9.80 -7.31 -8.72
CA GLU A 62 9.86 -7.32 -7.26
C GLU A 62 8.52 -7.66 -6.61
N ILE A 63 8.59 -8.09 -5.35
CA ILE A 63 7.41 -8.44 -4.56
C ILE A 63 6.57 -7.17 -4.32
N PRO A 64 5.29 -7.15 -4.71
CA PRO A 64 4.43 -6.00 -4.50
C PRO A 64 4.14 -5.81 -3.01
N PHE A 65 4.03 -4.55 -2.58
CA PHE A 65 3.59 -4.23 -1.23
C PHE A 65 2.07 -4.27 -1.17
N VAL A 66 1.51 -5.24 -0.44
CA VAL A 66 0.06 -5.39 -0.28
C VAL A 66 -0.36 -4.87 1.09
N MET A 67 -1.36 -3.99 1.11
CA MET A 67 -1.92 -3.44 2.34
C MET A 67 -3.45 -3.41 2.29
N GLU A 68 -4.07 -3.51 3.46
CA GLU A 68 -5.48 -3.17 3.64
C GLU A 68 -5.61 -1.65 3.73
N VAL A 69 -6.56 -1.10 2.99
CA VAL A 69 -6.86 0.33 3.03
C VAL A 69 -7.75 0.59 4.25
N PRO A 70 -7.28 1.37 5.24
CA PRO A 70 -8.08 1.69 6.39
C PRO A 70 -9.31 2.50 5.99
N THR A 71 -10.35 2.45 6.79
CA THR A 71 -11.47 3.40 6.70
C THR A 71 -11.03 4.80 7.15
N ALA A 72 -11.77 5.83 6.76
CA ALA A 72 -11.50 7.20 7.20
C ALA A 72 -11.51 7.34 8.73
N ASP A 73 -12.41 6.62 9.40
CA ASP A 73 -12.51 6.61 10.86
C ASP A 73 -11.26 6.00 11.51
N GLU A 74 -10.74 4.90 10.96
CA GLU A 74 -9.50 4.25 11.42
C GLU A 74 -8.27 5.11 11.16
N LEU A 75 -8.24 5.83 10.02
CA LEU A 75 -7.16 6.76 9.72
C LEU A 75 -7.14 7.92 10.72
N SER A 76 -8.32 8.48 11.04
CA SER A 76 -8.44 9.58 12.00
C SER A 76 -8.02 9.17 13.43
N SER A 77 -8.22 7.91 13.78
CA SER A 77 -7.91 7.36 15.11
C SER A 77 -6.45 6.93 15.29
N SER A 78 -5.70 6.75 14.19
CA SER A 78 -4.30 6.28 14.20
C SER A 78 -3.26 7.40 14.10
N LEU A 79 -3.67 8.61 13.68
CA LEU A 79 -2.82 9.78 13.76
C LEU A 79 -2.81 10.31 15.20
N PRO A 80 -1.65 10.37 15.90
CA PRO A 80 -1.59 11.04 17.19
C PRO A 80 -2.00 12.49 16.98
N THR A 81 -3.10 12.90 17.61
CA THR A 81 -3.46 14.31 17.68
C THR A 81 -2.42 15.00 18.55
N VAL A 82 -1.39 15.57 17.92
CA VAL A 82 -0.44 16.44 18.62
C VAL A 82 -1.16 17.76 18.83
N PHE A 83 -1.88 17.86 19.95
CA PHE A 83 -2.34 19.13 20.52
C PHE A 83 -1.18 19.86 21.19
#